data_AF-A0A2V8LMA7-F1
#
_entry.id   AF-A0A2V8LMA7-F1
#
_cell.length_a   1.000
_cell.length_b   1.000
_cell.length_c   1.000
_cell.angle_alpha   90.00
_cell.angle_beta   90.00
_cell.angle_gamma   90.00
#
_symmetry.space_group_name_H-M   'P 1'
#
loop_
_entity.id
_entity.type
_entity.pdbx_description
1 polymer ?
#
loop_
_entity_poly.entity_id
_entity_poly.type
_entity_poly.pdbx_seq_one_letter_code
_entity_poly.pdbx_strand_id
1 'polypeptide(L)'
;MKIASRTYLKTFALGICVVIALQTAAFAQDKAAKIEQLMSLHDKYGQFNGAVLVADNNRVIYKKGFGLANMEWNIPNTPGTKFRLGSITKQFTATLILQLVEQGKIKLDGKLSDYLPDYRKDTGAKVTIHNLLSHTSGVPSYTSLPGFFSNVSRNPFAVDDFIKKYASGDLEFEPG
;
A
#
# COMPACT_ATOMS: atom_id res chain seq x y z
N MET A 1 65.54 12.14 6.36
CA MET A 1 64.75 12.34 5.12
C MET A 1 63.65 11.26 5.01
N LYS A 2 62.54 11.33 5.75
CA LYS A 2 61.40 10.37 5.67
C LYS A 2 60.08 10.99 6.19
N ILE A 3 59.64 12.13 5.64
CA ILE A 3 58.36 12.76 6.07
C ILE A 3 57.37 12.96 4.90
N ALA A 4 57.81 12.85 3.64
CA ALA A 4 56.94 13.12 2.49
C ALA A 4 55.87 12.04 2.19
N SER A 5 56.08 10.78 2.60
CA SER A 5 55.27 9.63 2.15
C SER A 5 53.81 9.61 2.64
N ARG A 6 53.53 10.13 3.85
CA ARG A 6 52.17 10.05 4.44
C ARG A 6 51.18 11.06 3.84
N THR A 7 51.67 12.18 3.31
CA THR A 7 50.82 13.22 2.71
C THR A 7 50.30 12.78 1.34
N TYR A 8 51.16 12.18 0.51
CA TYR A 8 50.77 11.64 -0.80
C TYR A 8 49.77 10.49 -0.70
N LEU A 9 49.86 9.65 0.34
CA LEU A 9 48.93 8.54 0.54
C LEU A 9 47.51 9.04 0.91
N LYS A 10 47.42 10.14 1.67
CA LYS A 10 46.13 10.76 2.04
C LYS A 10 45.48 11.49 0.87
N THR A 11 46.24 12.22 0.07
CA THR A 11 45.70 12.88 -1.14
C THR A 11 45.30 11.87 -2.22
N PHE A 12 46.04 10.78 -2.38
CA PHE A 12 45.69 9.69 -3.28
C PHE A 12 44.41 8.95 -2.83
N ALA A 13 44.28 8.65 -1.53
CA ALA A 13 43.06 8.06 -0.96
C ALA A 13 41.83 8.99 -1.09
N LEU A 14 42.00 10.29 -0.88
CA LEU A 14 40.93 11.28 -1.07
C LEU A 14 40.49 11.34 -2.55
N GLY A 15 41.44 11.31 -3.49
CA GLY A 15 41.16 11.24 -4.93
C GLY A 15 40.35 10.00 -5.32
N ILE A 16 40.70 8.83 -4.79
CA ILE A 16 39.96 7.58 -5.01
C ILE A 16 38.53 7.68 -4.44
N CYS A 17 38.36 8.19 -3.22
CA CYS A 17 37.03 8.39 -2.63
C CYS A 17 36.15 9.34 -3.46
N VAL A 18 36.73 10.41 -4.02
CA VAL A 18 36.01 11.34 -4.90
C VAL A 18 35.59 10.65 -6.20
N VAL A 19 36.47 9.85 -6.82
CA VAL A 19 36.15 9.11 -8.05
C VAL A 19 35.04 8.08 -7.82
N ILE A 20 35.09 7.33 -6.70
CA ILE A 20 34.05 6.36 -6.35
C ILE A 20 32.71 7.07 -6.09
N ALA A 21 32.71 8.20 -5.37
CA ALA A 21 31.49 8.99 -5.14
C ALA A 21 30.88 9.50 -6.45
N LEU A 22 31.70 10.00 -7.38
CA LEU A 22 31.26 10.47 -8.70
C LEU A 22 30.64 9.35 -9.55
N GLN A 23 31.22 8.14 -9.53
CA GLN A 23 30.65 7.00 -10.27
C GLN A 23 29.28 6.60 -9.73
N THR A 24 29.11 6.53 -8.41
CA THR A 24 27.81 6.16 -7.81
C THR A 24 26.71 7.17 -8.12
N ALA A 25 27.04 8.47 -8.19
CA ALA A 25 26.10 9.51 -8.60
C ALA A 25 25.67 9.37 -10.07
N ALA A 26 26.61 9.04 -10.97
CA ALA A 26 26.31 8.83 -12.38
C ALA A 26 25.37 7.64 -12.64
N PHE A 27 25.55 6.51 -11.94
CA PHE A 27 24.66 5.35 -12.08
C PHE A 27 23.25 5.58 -11.49
N ALA A 28 23.13 6.41 -10.45
CA ALA A 28 21.82 6.80 -9.92
C ALA A 28 21.04 7.71 -10.88
N GLN A 29 21.74 8.61 -11.58
CA GLN A 29 21.18 9.47 -12.62
C GLN A 29 20.55 8.65 -13.77
N ASP A 30 21.17 7.54 -14.15
CA ASP A 30 20.69 6.66 -15.23
C ASP A 30 19.31 6.04 -14.90
N LYS A 31 19.12 5.51 -13.68
CA LYS A 31 17.83 4.94 -13.28
C LYS A 31 16.71 6.00 -13.23
N ALA A 32 16.99 7.16 -12.63
CA ALA A 32 16.02 8.24 -12.53
C ALA A 32 15.60 8.76 -13.92
N ALA A 33 16.54 8.92 -14.84
CA ALA A 33 16.26 9.35 -16.21
C ALA A 33 15.42 8.32 -16.98
N LYS A 34 15.69 7.02 -16.82
CA LYS A 34 14.88 5.95 -17.42
C LYS A 34 13.44 5.93 -16.88
N ILE A 35 13.26 6.13 -15.57
CA ILE A 35 11.94 6.25 -14.95
C ILE A 35 11.21 7.49 -15.48
N GLU A 36 11.89 8.64 -15.56
CA GLU A 36 11.33 9.87 -16.12
C GLU A 36 10.85 9.67 -17.56
N GLN A 37 11.67 9.05 -18.41
CA GLN A 37 11.31 8.77 -19.80
C GLN A 37 10.08 7.85 -19.88
N LEU A 38 10.07 6.76 -19.11
CA LEU A 38 8.96 5.81 -19.08
C LEU A 38 7.66 6.47 -18.64
N MET A 39 7.69 7.19 -17.51
CA MET A 39 6.50 7.80 -16.94
C MET A 39 5.99 8.97 -17.78
N SER A 40 6.89 9.76 -18.38
CA SER A 40 6.51 10.83 -19.31
C SER A 40 5.84 10.29 -20.57
N LEU A 41 6.26 9.12 -21.06
CA LEU A 41 5.55 8.45 -22.17
C LEU A 41 4.14 8.03 -21.75
N HIS A 42 3.98 7.41 -20.57
CA HIS A 42 2.65 6.99 -20.08
C HIS A 42 1.71 8.18 -19.84
N ASP A 43 2.23 9.29 -19.29
CA ASP A 43 1.48 10.54 -19.15
C ASP A 43 1.08 11.12 -20.52
N LYS A 44 2.03 11.22 -21.46
CA LYS A 44 1.78 11.71 -22.83
C LYS A 44 0.69 10.89 -23.56
N TYR A 45 0.67 9.58 -23.38
CA TYR A 45 -0.33 8.70 -24.00
C TYR A 45 -1.61 8.53 -23.17
N GLY A 46 -1.78 9.27 -22.07
CA GLY A 46 -2.98 9.21 -21.22
C GLY A 46 -3.14 7.90 -20.46
N GLN A 47 -2.06 7.11 -20.34
CA GLN A 47 -2.03 5.82 -19.65
C GLN A 47 -1.69 5.95 -18.16
N PHE A 48 -1.25 7.14 -17.72
CA PHE A 48 -0.97 7.40 -16.32
C PHE A 48 -1.40 8.83 -15.92
N ASN A 49 -1.99 8.94 -14.74
CA ASN A 49 -2.27 10.19 -14.05
C ASN A 49 -2.14 9.91 -12.55
N GLY A 50 -1.23 10.62 -11.87
CA GLY A 50 -0.98 10.39 -10.45
C GLY A 50 0.39 10.86 -9.97
N ALA A 51 0.89 10.24 -8.90
CA ALA A 51 2.22 10.50 -8.36
C ALA A 51 3.04 9.22 -8.24
N VAL A 52 4.34 9.32 -8.46
CA VAL A 52 5.30 8.21 -8.43
C VAL A 52 6.41 8.54 -7.45
N LEU A 53 6.75 7.55 -6.61
CA LEU A 53 7.96 7.54 -5.80
C LEU A 53 8.66 6.19 -5.98
N VAL A 54 9.96 6.22 -6.27
CA VAL A 54 10.80 5.03 -6.34
C VAL A 54 11.94 5.19 -5.34
N ALA A 55 12.10 4.19 -4.49
CA ALA A 55 13.21 4.09 -3.55
C ALA A 55 14.05 2.85 -3.85
N ASP A 56 15.36 2.99 -3.79
CA ASP A 56 16.35 1.92 -3.97
C ASP A 56 17.39 2.02 -2.85
N ASN A 57 17.65 0.91 -2.15
CA ASN A 57 18.54 0.88 -0.99
C ASN A 57 18.21 1.98 0.06
N ASN A 58 16.93 2.06 0.45
CA ASN A 58 16.39 3.05 1.40
C ASN A 58 16.60 4.53 1.01
N ARG A 59 16.97 4.81 -0.25
CA ARG A 59 17.12 6.17 -0.77
C ARG A 59 16.07 6.41 -1.85
N VAL A 60 15.37 7.54 -1.76
CA VAL A 60 14.46 7.97 -2.83
C VAL A 60 15.30 8.37 -4.04
N ILE A 61 15.15 7.66 -5.15
CA ILE A 61 15.86 7.92 -6.41
C ILE A 61 14.99 8.63 -7.44
N TYR A 62 13.67 8.65 -7.24
CA TYR A 62 12.72 9.32 -8.12
C TYR A 62 11.45 9.71 -7.36
N LYS A 63 10.92 10.91 -7.60
CA LYS A 63 9.69 11.41 -6.96
C LYS A 63 9.05 12.52 -7.81
N LYS A 64 7.91 12.27 -8.45
CA LYS A 64 7.25 13.24 -9.35
C LYS A 64 5.73 13.03 -9.46
N GLY A 65 4.99 14.08 -9.81
CA GLY A 65 3.57 14.03 -10.18
C GLY A 65 3.37 14.17 -11.70
N PHE A 66 2.33 13.54 -12.23
CA PHE A 66 1.97 13.48 -13.65
C PHE A 66 0.47 13.71 -13.83
N GLY A 67 0.07 14.41 -14.88
CA GLY A 67 -1.33 14.77 -15.12
C GLY A 67 -1.94 15.67 -14.04
N LEU A 68 -3.26 15.59 -13.91
CA LEU A 68 -4.07 16.46 -13.06
C LEU A 68 -4.69 15.71 -11.88
N ALA A 69 -4.51 16.23 -10.67
CA ALA A 69 -5.22 15.81 -9.46
C ALA A 69 -6.72 16.20 -9.50
N ASN A 70 -7.03 17.29 -10.19
CA ASN A 70 -8.40 17.73 -10.45
C ASN A 70 -8.46 18.30 -11.88
N MET A 71 -9.27 17.66 -12.74
CA MET A 71 -9.42 18.06 -14.14
C MET A 71 -10.24 19.34 -14.30
N GLU A 72 -11.33 19.50 -13.53
CA GLU A 72 -12.23 20.66 -13.60
C GLU A 72 -11.49 21.97 -13.29
N TRP A 73 -10.59 21.92 -12.31
CA TRP A 73 -9.84 23.10 -11.86
C TRP A 73 -8.39 23.13 -12.37
N ASN A 74 -8.03 22.22 -13.27
CA ASN A 74 -6.66 22.08 -13.80
C ASN A 74 -5.58 22.04 -12.70
N ILE A 75 -5.84 21.34 -11.59
CA ILE A 75 -4.88 21.21 -10.50
C ILE A 75 -3.91 20.08 -10.85
N PRO A 76 -2.59 20.35 -10.97
CA PRO A 76 -1.61 19.33 -11.30
C PRO A 76 -1.41 18.36 -10.14
N ASN A 77 -1.07 17.11 -10.46
CA ASN A 77 -0.54 16.21 -9.45
C ASN A 77 0.82 16.69 -8.96
N THR A 78 1.04 16.52 -7.67
CA THR A 78 2.35 16.70 -7.04
C THR A 78 2.70 15.42 -6.28
N PRO A 79 3.97 15.23 -5.88
CA PRO A 79 4.32 14.15 -4.98
C PRO A 79 3.61 14.17 -3.61
N GLY A 80 2.95 15.28 -3.26
CA GLY A 80 2.14 15.42 -2.05
C GLY A 80 0.64 15.22 -2.27
N THR A 81 0.18 14.97 -3.51
CA THR A 81 -1.24 14.71 -3.77
C THR A 81 -1.70 13.48 -3.00
N LYS A 82 -2.83 13.59 -2.32
CA LYS A 82 -3.44 12.49 -1.55
C LYS A 82 -4.40 11.70 -2.44
N PHE A 83 -4.29 10.38 -2.41
CA PHE A 83 -5.13 9.46 -3.17
C PHE A 83 -5.88 8.51 -2.22
N ARG A 84 -7.05 8.03 -2.67
CA ARG A 84 -7.74 6.92 -1.98
C ARG A 84 -6.98 5.64 -2.31
N LEU A 85 -6.37 5.02 -1.30
CA LEU A 85 -5.46 3.87 -1.47
C LEU A 85 -6.15 2.55 -1.88
N GLY A 86 -7.48 2.49 -1.82
CA GLY A 86 -8.24 1.28 -2.14
C GLY A 86 -7.78 0.08 -1.32
N SER A 87 -7.54 -1.06 -1.98
CA SER A 87 -7.19 -2.33 -1.30
C SER A 87 -5.84 -2.32 -0.56
N ILE A 88 -4.94 -1.37 -0.79
CA ILE A 88 -3.71 -1.23 0.01
C ILE A 88 -4.05 -0.98 1.50
N THR A 89 -5.21 -0.37 1.78
CA THR A 89 -5.71 -0.12 3.14
C THR A 89 -5.77 -1.40 4.00
N LYS A 90 -5.99 -2.58 3.41
CA LYS A 90 -6.10 -3.86 4.14
C LYS A 90 -4.85 -4.22 4.95
N GLN A 91 -3.65 -3.84 4.47
CA GLN A 91 -2.41 -4.08 5.21
C GLN A 91 -2.38 -3.34 6.55
N PHE A 92 -2.95 -2.13 6.59
CA PHE A 92 -3.09 -1.36 7.82
C PHE A 92 -4.11 -2.01 8.76
N THR A 93 -5.26 -2.44 8.25
CA THR A 93 -6.24 -3.20 9.03
C THR A 93 -5.63 -4.48 9.62
N ALA A 94 -4.90 -5.25 8.82
CA ALA A 94 -4.22 -6.47 9.30
C ALA A 94 -3.21 -6.14 10.40
N THR A 95 -2.42 -5.07 10.24
CA THR A 95 -1.47 -4.61 11.27
C THR A 95 -2.18 -4.29 12.57
N LEU A 96 -3.28 -3.54 12.52
CA LEU A 96 -4.06 -3.19 13.72
C LEU A 96 -4.62 -4.44 14.41
N ILE A 97 -5.13 -5.42 13.65
CA ILE A 97 -5.61 -6.68 14.22
C ILE A 97 -4.45 -7.44 14.89
N LEU A 98 -3.28 -7.54 14.24
CA LEU A 98 -2.13 -8.23 14.82
C LEU A 98 -1.57 -7.53 16.07
N GLN A 99 -1.63 -6.19 16.14
CA GLN A 99 -1.32 -5.45 17.36
C GLN A 99 -2.32 -5.77 18.50
N LEU A 100 -3.60 -5.94 18.18
CA LEU A 100 -4.60 -6.36 19.17
C LEU A 100 -4.40 -7.82 19.60
N VAL A 101 -3.90 -8.67 18.71
CA VAL A 101 -3.49 -10.05 19.03
C VAL A 101 -2.30 -10.06 19.98
N GLU A 102 -1.27 -9.26 19.71
CA GLU A 102 -0.11 -9.09 20.59
C GLU A 102 -0.52 -8.61 22.00
N GLN A 103 -1.52 -7.74 22.08
CA GLN A 103 -2.10 -7.26 23.34
C GLN A 103 -3.03 -8.27 24.04
N GLY A 104 -3.27 -9.44 23.45
CA GLY A 104 -4.20 -10.45 23.97
C GLY A 104 -5.68 -10.07 23.90
N LYS A 105 -6.04 -9.01 23.16
CA LYS A 105 -7.43 -8.53 23.01
C LYS A 105 -8.21 -9.27 21.93
N ILE A 106 -7.50 -9.75 20.91
CA ILE A 106 -8.05 -10.58 19.83
C ILE A 106 -7.24 -11.88 19.78
N LYS A 107 -7.87 -12.99 19.42
CA LYS A 107 -7.21 -14.26 19.13
C LYS A 107 -7.40 -14.58 17.66
N LEU A 108 -6.35 -15.07 17.00
CA LEU A 108 -6.42 -15.44 15.58
C LEU A 108 -7.39 -16.61 15.34
N ASP A 109 -7.47 -17.55 16.29
CA ASP A 109 -8.41 -18.67 16.30
C ASP A 109 -9.77 -18.33 16.93
N GLY A 110 -9.93 -17.12 17.48
CA GLY A 110 -11.19 -16.63 18.01
C GLY A 110 -12.26 -16.53 16.92
N LYS A 111 -13.51 -16.82 17.28
CA LYS A 111 -14.61 -16.86 16.32
C LYS A 111 -15.12 -15.46 16.02
N LEU A 112 -15.60 -15.26 14.80
CA LEU A 112 -16.15 -13.96 14.37
C LEU A 112 -17.28 -13.49 15.29
N SER A 113 -18.15 -14.42 15.70
CA SER A 113 -19.26 -14.15 16.63
C SER A 113 -18.82 -13.76 18.04
N ASP A 114 -17.57 -14.04 18.44
CA ASP A 114 -17.05 -13.63 19.75
C ASP A 114 -16.76 -12.13 19.80
N TYR A 115 -16.46 -11.53 18.66
CA TYR A 115 -16.09 -10.11 18.52
C TYR A 115 -17.20 -9.26 17.92
N LEU A 116 -18.10 -9.85 17.15
CA LEU A 116 -19.27 -9.21 16.56
C LEU A 116 -20.54 -9.92 17.07
N PRO A 117 -21.06 -9.56 18.26
CA PRO A 117 -22.19 -10.28 18.88
C PRO A 117 -23.50 -10.20 18.07
N ASP A 118 -23.59 -9.18 17.23
CA ASP A 118 -24.70 -8.92 16.31
C ASP A 118 -24.59 -9.66 14.97
N TYR A 119 -23.48 -10.36 14.72
CA TYR A 119 -23.29 -11.22 13.56
C TYR A 119 -24.05 -12.55 13.72
N ARG A 120 -24.58 -13.09 12.61
CA ARG A 120 -25.31 -14.37 12.56
C ARG A 120 -24.47 -15.50 13.17
N LYS A 121 -24.97 -16.11 14.25
CA LYS A 121 -24.16 -16.99 15.10
C LYS A 121 -23.71 -18.29 14.44
N ASP A 122 -24.56 -18.91 13.63
CA ASP A 122 -24.29 -20.19 12.97
C ASP A 122 -23.12 -20.10 11.96
N THR A 123 -23.01 -19.02 11.19
CA THR A 123 -21.86 -18.79 10.29
C THR A 123 -20.69 -18.13 11.01
N GLY A 124 -20.98 -17.20 11.93
CA GLY A 124 -19.95 -16.51 12.72
C GLY A 124 -19.14 -17.44 13.61
N ALA A 125 -19.73 -18.52 14.12
CA ALA A 125 -19.05 -19.53 14.93
C ALA A 125 -18.09 -20.43 14.11
N LYS A 126 -18.27 -20.50 12.79
CA LYS A 126 -17.37 -21.25 11.88
C LYS A 126 -16.14 -20.44 11.49
N VAL A 127 -16.30 -19.13 11.28
CA VAL A 127 -15.25 -18.23 10.79
C VAL A 127 -14.33 -17.78 11.92
N THR A 128 -13.02 -17.89 11.73
CA THR A 128 -12.01 -17.31 12.64
C THR A 128 -11.49 -15.96 12.13
N ILE A 129 -10.86 -15.19 13.02
CA ILE A 129 -10.14 -13.97 12.63
C ILE A 129 -9.02 -14.27 11.62
N HIS A 130 -8.32 -15.41 11.78
CA HIS A 130 -7.33 -15.86 10.82
C HIS A 130 -7.92 -16.02 9.41
N ASN A 131 -9.07 -16.68 9.29
CA ASN A 131 -9.74 -16.87 8.00
C ASN A 131 -10.08 -15.54 7.32
N LEU A 132 -10.46 -14.51 8.08
CA LEU A 132 -10.73 -13.18 7.53
C LEU A 132 -9.45 -12.51 7.01
N LEU A 133 -8.34 -12.62 7.75
CA LEU A 133 -7.05 -12.05 7.34
C LEU A 133 -6.43 -12.78 6.15
N SER A 134 -6.70 -14.07 5.98
CA SER A 134 -6.17 -14.92 4.90
C SER A 134 -7.10 -15.05 3.70
N HIS A 135 -8.28 -14.42 3.71
CA HIS A 135 -9.30 -14.57 2.67
C HIS A 135 -9.79 -16.02 2.48
N THR A 136 -9.87 -16.81 3.56
CA THR A 136 -10.37 -18.19 3.54
C THR A 136 -11.62 -18.38 4.42
N SER A 137 -12.40 -17.32 4.63
CA SER A 137 -13.58 -17.34 5.52
C SER A 137 -14.86 -17.85 4.87
N GLY A 138 -14.93 -17.94 3.55
CA GLY A 138 -16.17 -18.19 2.84
C GLY A 138 -17.20 -17.05 2.91
N VAL A 139 -16.90 -15.91 3.55
CA VAL A 139 -17.82 -14.77 3.62
C VAL A 139 -17.93 -14.13 2.22
N PRO A 140 -19.14 -14.02 1.64
CA PRO A 140 -19.32 -13.45 0.31
C PRO A 140 -18.75 -12.04 0.16
N SER A 141 -18.23 -11.74 -1.02
CA SER A 141 -17.80 -10.39 -1.37
C SER A 141 -19.03 -9.50 -1.61
N TYR A 142 -19.32 -8.59 -0.68
CA TYR A 142 -20.44 -7.65 -0.83
C TYR A 142 -20.32 -6.77 -2.08
N THR A 143 -19.10 -6.51 -2.58
CA THR A 143 -18.88 -5.75 -3.83
C THR A 143 -19.24 -6.54 -5.08
N SER A 144 -19.38 -7.86 -4.97
CA SER A 144 -19.80 -8.74 -6.07
C SER A 144 -21.32 -8.87 -6.16
N LEU A 145 -22.08 -8.32 -5.20
CA LEU A 145 -23.54 -8.38 -5.21
C LEU A 145 -24.12 -7.60 -6.40
N PRO A 146 -25.14 -8.13 -7.09
CA PRO A 146 -25.79 -7.43 -8.19
C PRO A 146 -26.26 -6.03 -7.80
N GLY A 147 -25.88 -5.03 -8.59
CA GLY A 147 -26.28 -3.63 -8.37
C GLY A 147 -25.62 -2.95 -7.17
N PHE A 148 -24.62 -3.56 -6.50
CA PHE A 148 -23.96 -2.93 -5.36
C PHE A 148 -23.37 -1.56 -5.72
N PHE A 149 -22.59 -1.48 -6.80
CA PHE A 149 -21.95 -0.23 -7.19
C PHE A 149 -22.95 0.83 -7.64
N SER A 150 -23.98 0.46 -8.40
CA SER A 150 -24.97 1.42 -8.91
C SER A 150 -25.95 1.92 -7.85
N ASN A 151 -26.37 1.05 -6.92
CA ASN A 151 -27.53 1.31 -6.07
C ASN A 151 -27.19 1.44 -4.57
N VAL A 152 -26.02 0.93 -4.13
CA VAL A 152 -25.70 0.76 -2.70
C VAL A 152 -24.41 1.50 -2.30
N SER A 153 -23.38 1.49 -3.15
CA SER A 153 -22.01 1.89 -2.78
C SER A 153 -21.86 3.34 -2.29
N ARG A 154 -22.85 4.20 -2.56
CA ARG A 154 -22.88 5.61 -2.18
C ARG A 154 -23.89 5.92 -1.06
N ASN A 155 -24.63 4.94 -0.60
CA ASN A 155 -25.63 5.14 0.45
C ASN A 155 -24.94 5.16 1.83
N PRO A 156 -25.43 5.98 2.77
CA PRO A 156 -24.93 5.96 4.14
C PRO A 156 -25.42 4.70 4.87
N PHE A 157 -24.55 4.10 5.67
CA PHE A 157 -24.87 2.98 6.57
C PHE A 157 -24.15 3.14 7.89
N ALA A 158 -24.81 2.77 8.99
CA ALA A 158 -24.08 2.38 10.19
C ALA A 158 -23.31 1.07 9.91
N VAL A 159 -22.15 0.89 10.55
CA VAL A 159 -21.30 -0.29 10.33
C VAL A 159 -22.05 -1.59 10.60
N ASP A 160 -22.79 -1.65 11.71
CA ASP A 160 -23.51 -2.85 12.13
C ASP A 160 -24.64 -3.20 11.16
N ASP A 161 -25.38 -2.21 10.67
CA ASP A 161 -26.43 -2.40 9.67
C ASP A 161 -25.87 -2.93 8.36
N PHE A 162 -24.70 -2.42 7.95
CA PHE A 162 -24.03 -2.90 6.75
C PHE A 162 -23.60 -4.36 6.90
N ILE A 163 -22.99 -4.73 8.03
CA ILE A 163 -22.55 -6.09 8.31
C ILE A 163 -23.75 -7.05 8.32
N LYS A 164 -24.81 -6.72 9.08
CA LYS A 164 -26.03 -7.54 9.16
C LYS A 164 -26.65 -7.77 7.79
N LYS A 165 -26.70 -6.73 6.95
CA LYS A 165 -27.36 -6.78 5.65
C LYS A 165 -26.53 -7.44 4.56
N TYR A 166 -25.22 -7.22 4.53
CA TYR A 166 -24.39 -7.57 3.36
C TYR A 166 -23.25 -8.54 3.65
N ALA A 167 -22.95 -8.83 4.92
CA ALA A 167 -21.82 -9.68 5.29
C ALA A 167 -22.20 -10.86 6.21
N SER A 168 -23.43 -10.91 6.74
CA SER A 168 -23.87 -11.92 7.72
C SER A 168 -24.74 -13.04 7.13
N GLY A 169 -24.67 -13.23 5.81
CA GLY A 169 -25.41 -14.26 5.09
C GLY A 169 -24.78 -15.65 5.20
N ASP A 170 -25.21 -16.53 4.28
CA ASP A 170 -24.59 -17.85 4.10
C ASP A 170 -23.16 -17.71 3.57
N LEU A 171 -22.31 -18.67 3.94
CA LEU A 171 -20.95 -18.75 3.42
C LEU A 171 -20.97 -19.34 2.00
N GLU A 172 -20.10 -18.85 1.11
CA GLU A 172 -19.92 -19.40 -0.24
C GLU A 172 -19.23 -20.77 -0.21
N PHE A 173 -18.39 -21.01 0.79
CA PHE A 173 -17.67 -22.27 1.03
C PHE A 173 -17.31 -22.41 2.52
N GLU A 174 -16.93 -23.61 2.95
CA GLU A 174 -16.51 -23.85 4.34
C GLU A 174 -15.17 -23.16 4.65
N PRO A 175 -15.00 -22.49 5.81
CA PRO A 175 -13.75 -21.79 6.13
C PRO A 175 -12.55 -22.73 6.24
N GLY A 176 -11.41 -22.34 5.67
CA GLY A 176 -10.17 -23.13 5.67
C GLY A 176 -9.60 -23.32 4.29
#